data_AF-A0A967SY17-F1
#
_entry.id   AF-A0A967SY17-F1
#
_cell.length_a   1.000
_cell.length_b   1.000
_cell.length_c   1.000
_cell.angle_alpha   90.00
_cell.angle_beta   90.00
_cell.angle_gamma   90.00
#
_symmetry.space_group_name_H-M   'P 1'
#
loop_
_entity.id
_entity.type
_entity.pdbx_description
1 polymer ?
#
loop_
_entity_poly.entity_id
_entity_poly.type
_entity_poly.pdbx_seq_one_letter_code
_entity_poly.pdbx_strand_id
1 'polypeptide(L)'
;RQVVVFVEEAQSMPIATLEEIRLLSNLETNRDKLLQIVLFGQPELDANLEQPEIRQLKERITHSFYLEAFTPEQMREYVNFRMRAVGYR
;
A
#
# COMPACT_ATOMS: atom_id res chain seq x y z
N ARG A 1 -1.76 17.05 -13.53
CA ARG A 1 -0.79 15.92 -13.53
C ARG A 1 -0.88 15.29 -12.15
N GLN A 2 -1.31 14.04 -12.05
CA GLN A 2 -1.53 13.38 -10.77
C GLN A 2 -0.23 12.79 -10.26
N VAL A 3 0.17 13.13 -9.03
CA VAL A 3 1.36 12.58 -8.37
C VAL A 3 0.91 11.42 -7.51
N VAL A 4 1.59 10.27 -7.65
CA VAL A 4 1.34 9.08 -6.85
C VAL A 4 2.60 8.77 -6.03
N VAL A 5 2.44 8.60 -4.73
CA VAL A 5 3.49 8.19 -3.79
C VAL A 5 3.26 6.74 -3.41
N PHE A 6 4.26 5.91 -3.67
CA PHE A 6 4.32 4.53 -3.25
C PHE A 6 5.19 4.45 -2.00
N VAL A 7 4.61 3.97 -0.90
CA VAL A 7 5.32 3.76 0.36
C VAL A 7 5.44 2.26 0.56
N GLU A 8 6.63 1.73 0.26
CA GLU A 8 6.95 0.33 0.52
C GLU A 8 7.36 0.14 1.99
N GLU A 9 7.12 -1.06 2.52
CA GLU A 9 7.41 -1.42 3.91
C GLU A 9 6.78 -0.49 4.96
N ALA A 10 5.57 0.00 4.72
CA ALA A 10 4.91 0.96 5.60
C ALA A 10 4.70 0.43 7.04
N GLN A 11 4.72 -0.89 7.26
CA GLN A 11 4.71 -1.48 8.61
C GLN A 11 5.93 -1.10 9.45
N SER A 12 7.06 -0.80 8.81
CA SER A 12 8.31 -0.41 9.47
C SER A 12 8.33 1.07 9.86
N MET A 13 7.39 1.86 9.37
CA MET A 13 7.34 3.29 9.65
C MET A 13 6.97 3.51 11.12
N PRO A 14 7.67 4.42 11.81
CA PRO A 14 7.22 4.87 13.12
C PRO A 14 5.80 5.44 13.04
N ILE A 15 5.01 5.22 14.09
CA ILE A 15 3.63 5.75 14.22
C ILE A 15 3.58 7.25 13.96
N ALA A 16 4.53 8.01 14.50
CA ALA A 16 4.64 9.45 14.24
C ALA A 16 4.79 9.79 12.75
N THR A 17 5.51 8.97 11.97
CA THR A 17 5.67 9.19 10.53
C THR A 17 4.42 8.80 9.74
N LEU A 18 3.67 7.79 10.19
CA LEU A 18 2.35 7.48 9.62
C LEU A 18 1.38 8.65 9.84
N GLU A 19 1.43 9.34 10.98
CA GLU A 19 0.64 10.56 11.18
C GLU A 19 1.03 11.70 10.21
N GLU A 20 2.31 11.83 9.85
CA GLU A 20 2.72 12.80 8.82
C GLU A 20 2.12 12.46 7.44
N ILE A 21 1.90 11.18 7.13
CA ILE A 21 1.18 10.76 5.91
C ILE A 21 -0.24 11.31 5.91
N ARG A 22 -0.92 11.33 7.07
CA ARG A 22 -2.26 11.93 7.20
C ARG A 22 -2.22 13.41 6.80
N LEU A 23 -1.23 14.15 7.26
CA LEU A 23 -1.06 15.57 6.93
C LEU A 23 -0.79 15.77 5.43
N LEU A 24 0.05 14.94 4.81
CA LEU A 24 0.30 14.98 3.38
C LEU A 24 -0.94 14.62 2.54
N SER A 25 -1.78 13.69 3.04
CA SER A 25 -3.03 13.31 2.38
C SER A 25 -4.07 14.44 2.37
N ASN A 26 -3.94 15.44 3.26
CA ASN A 26 -4.78 16.64 3.29
C ASN A 26 -4.39 17.69 2.25
N LEU A 27 -3.30 17.50 1.52
CA LEU A 27 -2.89 18.43 0.47
C LEU A 27 -3.88 18.34 -0.69
N GLU A 28 -4.88 19.21 -0.65
CA GLU A 28 -5.87 19.41 -1.69
C GLU A 28 -5.80 20.86 -2.15
N THR A 29 -5.92 21.08 -3.46
CA THR A 29 -6.29 22.40 -3.98
C THR A 29 -7.81 22.48 -4.07
N ASN A 30 -8.37 23.67 -4.26
CA ASN A 30 -9.81 23.87 -4.50
C ASN A 30 -10.39 23.08 -5.70
N ARG A 31 -9.56 22.34 -6.45
CA ARG A 31 -9.97 21.62 -7.66
C ARG A 31 -9.57 20.14 -7.64
N ASP A 32 -8.45 19.76 -7.03
CA ASP A 32 -7.96 18.37 -7.08
C ASP A 32 -7.17 17.97 -5.81
N LYS A 33 -7.25 16.68 -5.44
CA LYS A 33 -6.29 16.04 -4.52
C LYS A 33 -4.90 16.10 -5.16
N LEU A 34 -3.94 16.74 -4.49
CA LEU A 34 -2.60 16.95 -5.05
C LEU A 34 -1.76 15.68 -5.06
N LEU A 35 -2.05 14.74 -4.15
CA LEU A 35 -1.21 13.59 -3.88
C LEU A 35 -2.07 12.34 -3.64
N GLN A 36 -1.85 11.30 -4.44
CA GLN A 36 -2.39 9.97 -4.18
C GLN A 36 -1.33 9.13 -3.46
N ILE A 37 -1.69 8.50 -2.35
CA ILE A 37 -0.75 7.68 -1.57
C ILE A 37 -1.22 6.23 -1.63
N VAL A 38 -0.27 5.33 -1.87
CA VAL A 38 -0.48 3.89 -1.80
C VAL A 38 0.52 3.32 -0.79
N LEU A 39 -0.01 2.74 0.29
CA LEU A 39 0.78 2.10 1.33
C LEU A 39 0.87 0.60 1.05
N PHE A 40 2.08 0.07 1.01
CA PHE A 40 2.36 -1.35 0.92
C PHE A 40 3.00 -1.79 2.21
N GLY A 41 2.48 -2.87 2.79
CA GLY A 41 3.08 -3.43 3.99
C GLY A 41 2.64 -4.84 4.26
N GLN A 42 3.19 -5.37 5.34
CA GLN A 42 2.81 -6.66 5.90
C GLN A 42 1.62 -6.49 6.86
N PRO A 43 0.99 -7.58 7.36
CA PRO A 43 -0.17 -7.49 8.25
C PRO A 43 0.03 -6.63 9.52
N GLU A 44 1.28 -6.44 9.95
CA GLU A 44 1.64 -5.52 11.04
C GLU A 44 1.26 -4.06 10.76
N LEU A 45 1.17 -3.66 9.48
CA LEU A 45 0.67 -2.34 9.11
C LEU A 45 -0.78 -2.16 9.56
N ASP A 46 -1.61 -3.19 9.46
CA ASP A 46 -3.01 -3.08 9.89
C ASP A 46 -3.13 -2.93 11.39
N ALA A 47 -2.29 -3.64 12.15
CA ALA A 47 -2.18 -3.45 13.58
C ALA A 47 -1.74 -2.02 13.94
N ASN A 48 -0.81 -1.43 13.18
CA ASN A 48 -0.42 -0.03 13.34
C ASN A 48 -1.57 0.93 13.01
N LEU A 49 -2.32 0.69 11.92
CA LEU A 49 -3.46 1.50 11.50
C LEU A 49 -4.66 1.39 12.47
N GLU A 50 -4.75 0.31 13.24
CA GLU A 50 -5.77 0.11 14.28
C GLU A 50 -5.48 0.86 15.58
N GLN A 51 -4.27 1.39 15.75
CA GLN A 51 -3.95 2.16 16.94
C GLN A 51 -4.83 3.42 17.02
N PRO A 52 -5.34 3.78 18.21
CA PRO A 52 -6.26 4.92 18.36
C PRO A 52 -5.71 6.23 17.80
N GLU A 53 -4.39 6.42 17.89
CA GLU A 53 -3.67 7.60 17.41
C GLU A 53 -3.69 7.71 15.88
N ILE A 54 -3.72 6.58 15.16
CA ILE A 54 -3.69 6.48 13.69
C ILE A 54 -5.09 6.41 13.06
N ARG A 55 -6.14 6.36 13.89
CA ARG A 55 -7.54 6.20 13.43
C ARG A 55 -7.93 7.19 12.34
N GLN A 56 -7.46 8.44 12.41
CA GLN A 56 -7.77 9.47 11.43
C GLN A 56 -7.16 9.19 10.05
N LEU A 57 -5.97 8.57 10.00
CA LEU A 57 -5.39 8.11 8.74
C LEU A 57 -6.19 6.92 8.20
N LYS A 58 -6.54 5.95 9.06
CA LYS A 58 -7.32 4.76 8.67
C LYS A 58 -8.66 5.13 8.03
N GLU A 59 -9.37 6.11 8.58
CA GLU A 59 -10.65 6.61 8.04
C GLU A 59 -10.52 7.24 6.64
N ARG A 60 -9.31 7.64 6.21
CA ARG A 60 -9.03 8.20 4.88
C ARG A 60 -8.68 7.15 3.84
N ILE A 61 -8.40 5.91 4.25
CA ILE A 61 -8.08 4.81 3.33
C ILE A 61 -9.35 4.41 2.60
N THR A 62 -9.47 4.86 1.35
CA THR A 62 -10.66 4.62 0.52
C THR A 62 -10.69 3.20 -0.05
N HIS A 63 -9.52 2.61 -0.23
CA HIS A 63 -9.34 1.26 -0.75
C HIS A 63 -8.28 0.53 0.07
N SER A 64 -8.62 -0.65 0.54
CA SER A 64 -7.70 -1.59 1.17
C SER A 64 -7.88 -2.96 0.51
N PHE A 65 -6.77 -3.62 0.21
CA PHE A 65 -6.76 -4.93 -0.43
C PHE A 65 -5.68 -5.79 0.24
N TYR A 66 -6.02 -7.04 0.50
CA TYR A 66 -5.06 -8.05 0.93
C TYR A 66 -4.68 -8.91 -0.25
N LEU A 67 -3.37 -9.09 -0.45
CA LEU A 67 -2.87 -10.05 -1.42
C LEU A 67 -2.95 -11.45 -0.80
N GLU A 68 -3.83 -12.28 -1.33
CA GLU A 68 -3.92 -13.68 -0.94
C GLU A 68 -2.74 -14.48 -1.51
N ALA A 69 -2.45 -15.60 -0.85
CA ALA A 69 -1.50 -16.57 -1.39
C ALA A 69 -2.01 -17.11 -2.73
N PHE A 70 -1.11 -17.36 -3.67
CA PHE A 70 -1.47 -17.97 -4.93
C PHE A 70 -2.11 -19.34 -4.73
N THR A 71 -3.15 -19.61 -5.52
CA THR A 71 -3.66 -20.98 -5.68
C THR A 71 -2.59 -21.87 -6.31
N PRO A 72 -2.69 -23.20 -6.18
CA PRO A 72 -1.75 -24.12 -6.83
C PRO A 72 -1.65 -23.93 -8.35
N GLU A 73 -2.74 -23.50 -8.99
CA GLU A 73 -2.78 -23.20 -10.42
C GLU A 73 -2.05 -21.89 -10.73
N GLN A 74 -2.37 -20.80 -10.03
CA GLN A 74 -1.69 -19.50 -10.18
C GLN A 74 -0.19 -19.61 -9.89
N MET A 75 0.20 -20.41 -8.91
CA MET A 75 1.60 -20.67 -8.59
C MET A 75 2.31 -21.37 -9.75
N ARG A 76 1.67 -22.38 -10.37
CA ARG A 76 2.21 -23.06 -11.55
C ARG A 76 2.36 -22.10 -12.73
N GLU A 77 1.35 -21.27 -12.99
CA GLU A 77 1.40 -20.25 -14.05
C GLU A 77 2.50 -19.23 -13.81
N TYR A 78 2.63 -18.74 -12.58
CA TYR A 78 3.65 -17.77 -12.20
C TYR A 78 5.07 -18.33 -12.36
N VAL A 79 5.32 -19.56 -11.91
CA VAL A 79 6.61 -20.22 -12.09
C VAL A 79 6.92 -20.39 -13.57
N ASN A 80 5.97 -20.86 -14.37
CA ASN A 80 6.14 -21.00 -15.82
C ASN A 80 6.44 -19.66 -16.50
N PHE A 81 5.74 -18.59 -16.08
CA PHE A 81 5.99 -17.23 -16.55
C PHE A 81 7.43 -16.79 -16.23
N ARG A 82 7.88 -16.99 -14.98
CA ARG A 82 9.25 -16.65 -14.55
C ARG A 82 10.32 -17.46 -15.28
N MET A 83 10.06 -18.74 -15.54
CA MET A 83 10.97 -19.61 -16.30
C MET A 83 11.08 -19.16 -17.77
N ARG A 84 9.96 -18.81 -18.41
CA ARG A 84 9.95 -18.28 -19.78
C ARG A 84 10.68 -16.94 -19.87
N ALA A 85 10.56 -16.08 -18.86
CA ALA A 85 11.28 -14.80 -18.82
C ALA A 85 12.81 -14.96 -18.84
N VAL A 86 13.33 -16.10 -18.37
CA VAL A 86 14.77 -16.44 -18.43
C VAL A 86 15.13 -17.37 -19.60
N GLY A 87 14.21 -17.57 -20.55
CA GLY A 87 14.47 -18.30 -21.79
C GLY A 87 14.19 -19.80 -21.75
N TYR A 88 13.59 -20.33 -20.69
CA TYR A 88 13.09 -21.71 -20.65
C TYR A 88 11.92 -21.86 -21.64
N ARG A 89 11.98 -22.85 -22.53
CA ARG A 89 10.94 -23.14 -23.52
C ARG A 89 10.21 -24.42 -23.18
#